data_AF-A0A317SU82-F1
#
_entry.id   AF-A0A317SU82-F1
#
_cell.length_a   1.000
_cell.length_b   1.000
_cell.length_c   1.000
_cell.angle_alpha   90.00
_cell.angle_beta   90.00
_cell.angle_gamma   90.00
#
_symmetry.space_group_name_H-M   'P 1'
#
loop_
_entity.id
_entity.type
_entity.pdbx_description
1 polymer ?
#
loop_
_entity_poly.entity_id
_entity_poly.type
_entity_poly.pdbx_seq_one_letter_code
_entity_poly.pdbx_strand_id
1 'polypeptide(L)'
;EKLRLDKAGQYVVFSLVTRQDLMTIDRLRNTHHKGLRCMYLNEDQVLIVKIMPGILHEASHQVLARMIIRKAIVMGIEDNELFGMGATRIQGVASQKEVDAAFKPPTLRPLSTHWPTLVFECGVSESLEQLRVDGHWWLENSSGEVKIVLLISVNKKARRIILEQWEM
;
A
#
# COMPACT_ATOMS: atom_id res chain seq x y z
N GLU A 1 -21.21 16.45 -7.03
CA GLU A 1 -20.15 15.83 -6.20
C GLU A 1 -20.81 15.15 -4.99
N LYS A 2 -20.73 13.81 -4.85
CA LYS A 2 -21.30 13.09 -3.70
C LYS A 2 -20.16 12.49 -2.88
N LEU A 3 -19.69 13.24 -1.89
CA LEU A 3 -18.80 12.74 -0.84
C LEU A 3 -19.52 11.62 -0.06
N ARG A 4 -18.99 10.40 -0.10
CA ARG A 4 -19.37 9.33 0.82
C ARG A 4 -18.17 9.03 1.71
N LEU A 5 -18.27 9.38 2.99
CA LEU A 5 -17.34 8.92 4.02
C LEU A 5 -17.84 7.57 4.56
N ASP A 6 -16.96 6.58 4.63
CA ASP A 6 -17.25 5.35 5.37
C ASP A 6 -17.11 5.59 6.89
N LYS A 7 -17.71 4.72 7.71
CA LYS A 7 -17.91 4.81 9.17
C LYS A 7 -16.64 5.04 10.02
N ALA A 8 -15.44 5.00 9.43
CA ALA A 8 -14.18 5.32 10.08
C ALA A 8 -13.52 6.64 9.62
N GLY A 9 -14.03 7.32 8.59
CA GLY A 9 -13.51 8.58 8.07
C GLY A 9 -12.12 8.53 7.43
N GLN A 10 -11.60 7.33 7.14
CA GLN A 10 -10.26 7.12 6.58
C GLN A 10 -10.20 7.05 5.06
N TYR A 11 -11.35 6.92 4.40
CA TYR A 11 -11.43 6.85 2.95
C TYR A 11 -12.38 7.91 2.42
N VAL A 12 -11.98 8.52 1.31
CA VAL A 12 -12.80 9.42 0.52
C VAL A 12 -12.89 8.88 -0.89
N VAL A 13 -14.11 8.74 -1.40
CA VAL A 13 -14.38 8.20 -2.73
C VAL A 13 -14.84 9.34 -3.65
N PHE A 14 -14.15 9.51 -4.76
CA PHE A 14 -14.49 10.42 -5.84
C PHE A 14 -14.88 9.61 -7.08
N SER A 15 -16.01 9.95 -7.67
CA SER A 15 -16.52 9.34 -8.91
C SER A 15 -16.38 10.29 -10.09
N LEU A 16 -16.31 9.75 -11.32
CA LEU A 16 -16.15 10.52 -12.55
C LEU A 16 -14.82 11.28 -12.60
N VAL A 17 -13.77 10.70 -12.00
CA VAL A 17 -12.41 11.24 -12.06
C VAL A 17 -11.78 10.76 -13.35
N THR A 18 -11.61 11.63 -14.33
CA THR A 18 -10.97 11.25 -15.60
C THR A 18 -9.46 11.06 -15.41
N ARG A 19 -8.79 10.47 -16.41
CA ARG A 19 -7.31 10.38 -16.40
C ARG A 19 -6.63 11.76 -16.32
N GLN A 20 -7.24 12.78 -16.92
CA GLN A 20 -6.71 14.14 -16.88
C GLN A 20 -6.85 14.76 -15.49
N ASP A 21 -7.98 14.50 -14.82
CA ASP A 21 -8.18 14.91 -13.42
C ASP A 21 -7.17 14.21 -12.51
N LEU A 22 -6.97 12.90 -12.70
CA LEU A 22 -6.00 12.11 -11.92
C LEU A 22 -4.58 12.67 -12.04
N MET A 23 -4.11 12.99 -13.25
CA MET A 23 -2.79 13.60 -13.45
C MET A 23 -2.66 14.95 -12.73
N THR A 24 -3.73 15.74 -12.71
CA THR A 24 -3.76 17.05 -12.05
C THR A 24 -3.73 16.89 -10.52
N ILE A 25 -4.53 15.96 -9.99
CA ILE A 25 -4.57 15.59 -8.58
C ILE A 25 -3.19 15.09 -8.13
N ASP A 26 -2.57 14.20 -8.91
CA ASP A 26 -1.26 13.63 -8.58
C ASP A 26 -0.19 14.72 -8.50
N ARG A 27 -0.19 15.70 -9.40
CA ARG A 27 0.76 16.82 -9.37
C ARG A 27 0.64 17.65 -8.08
N LEU A 28 -0.59 17.99 -7.69
CA LEU A 28 -0.86 18.75 -6.46
C LEU A 28 -0.52 17.94 -5.20
N ARG A 29 -0.88 16.66 -5.20
CA ARG A 29 -0.63 15.77 -4.08
C ARG A 29 0.86 15.50 -3.88
N ASN A 30 1.61 15.24 -4.94
CA ASN A 30 3.04 14.97 -4.86
C ASN A 30 3.84 16.18 -4.37
N THR A 31 3.27 17.39 -4.46
CA THR A 31 3.88 18.63 -3.96
C THR A 31 3.45 18.96 -2.52
N HIS A 32 2.17 18.78 -2.18
CA HIS A 32 1.61 19.30 -0.91
C HIS A 32 1.02 18.23 0.03
N HIS A 33 0.73 17.02 -0.45
CA HIS A 33 -0.04 16.00 0.27
C HIS A 33 0.53 14.57 0.13
N LYS A 34 1.86 14.43 0.23
CA LYS A 34 2.58 13.13 0.10
C LYS A 34 2.14 12.04 1.10
N GLY A 35 1.41 12.43 2.14
CA GLY A 35 0.86 11.52 3.14
C GLY A 35 -0.42 10.80 2.73
N LEU A 36 -1.02 11.09 1.57
CA LEU A 36 -2.20 10.37 1.07
C LEU A 36 -1.78 9.10 0.30
N ARG A 37 -2.65 8.09 0.27
CA ARG A 37 -2.54 6.94 -0.63
C ARG A 37 -3.74 6.89 -1.55
N CYS A 38 -3.51 6.54 -2.80
CA CYS A 38 -4.56 6.50 -3.81
C CYS A 38 -4.70 5.12 -4.44
N MET A 39 -5.95 4.74 -4.66
CA MET A 39 -6.34 3.65 -5.53
C MET A 39 -7.27 4.20 -6.62
N TYR A 40 -6.93 3.94 -7.88
CA TYR A 40 -7.72 4.39 -9.02
C TYR A 40 -8.28 3.18 -9.78
N LEU A 41 -9.60 3.12 -9.88
CA LEU A 41 -10.34 2.11 -10.64
C LEU A 41 -10.57 2.65 -12.06
N ASN A 42 -9.91 2.06 -13.05
CA ASN A 42 -9.83 2.64 -14.39
C ASN A 42 -11.19 2.67 -15.11
N GLU A 43 -11.91 1.56 -15.06
CA GLU A 43 -13.19 1.40 -15.77
C GLU A 43 -14.30 2.25 -15.13
N ASP A 44 -14.32 2.29 -13.79
CA ASP A 44 -15.33 3.02 -13.04
C ASP A 44 -15.05 4.53 -12.94
N GLN A 45 -13.84 4.97 -13.32
CA GLN A 45 -13.37 6.35 -13.13
C GLN A 45 -13.52 6.79 -11.66
N VAL A 46 -13.16 5.88 -10.75
CA VAL A 46 -13.27 6.10 -9.31
C VAL A 46 -11.89 6.24 -8.70
N LEU A 47 -11.69 7.33 -7.97
CA LEU A 47 -10.52 7.55 -7.13
C LEU A 47 -10.90 7.34 -5.66
N ILE A 48 -10.24 6.38 -5.03
CA ILE A 48 -10.31 6.13 -3.59
C ILE A 48 -9.06 6.72 -2.97
N VAL A 49 -9.24 7.65 -2.04
CA VAL A 49 -8.16 8.30 -1.29
C VAL A 49 -8.19 7.79 0.14
N LYS A 50 -7.11 7.13 0.56
CA LYS A 50 -6.87 6.72 1.94
C LYS A 50 -6.14 7.86 2.68
N ILE A 51 -6.74 8.32 3.76
CA ILE A 51 -6.23 9.35 4.66
C ILE A 51 -5.43 8.66 5.76
N MET A 52 -4.13 8.90 5.75
CA MET A 52 -3.20 8.24 6.67
C MET A 52 -3.18 9.00 8.01
N PRO A 53 -3.38 8.33 9.16
CA PRO A 53 -3.55 9.00 10.46
C PRO A 53 -2.22 9.46 11.11
N GLY A 54 -1.33 10.05 10.32
CA GLY A 54 -0.08 10.66 10.76
C GLY A 54 1.05 9.68 11.07
N ILE A 55 2.06 10.16 11.82
CA ILE A 55 3.36 9.51 12.07
C ILE A 55 3.23 8.06 12.56
N LEU A 56 2.18 7.74 13.33
CA LEU A 56 2.00 6.40 13.89
C LEU A 56 1.69 5.35 12.84
N HIS A 57 1.03 5.71 11.75
CA HIS A 57 0.85 4.79 10.62
C HIS A 57 2.21 4.52 9.96
N GLU A 58 2.93 5.57 9.59
CA GLU A 58 4.22 5.45 8.92
C GLU A 58 5.24 4.67 9.77
N ALA A 59 5.33 4.98 11.08
CA ALA A 59 6.26 4.31 11.98
C ALA A 59 5.95 2.82 12.15
N SER A 60 4.67 2.41 12.11
CA SER A 60 4.26 1.03 12.38
C SER A 60 4.78 0.07 11.31
N HIS A 61 4.63 0.43 10.03
CA HIS A 61 5.12 -0.41 8.95
C HIS A 61 6.64 -0.31 8.78
N GLN A 62 7.24 0.87 8.94
CA GLN A 62 8.68 1.07 8.82
C GLN A 62 9.48 0.25 9.84
N VAL A 63 9.02 0.16 11.10
CA VAL A 63 9.72 -0.62 12.13
C VAL A 63 9.69 -2.11 11.80
N LEU A 64 8.53 -2.66 11.41
CA LEU A 64 8.41 -4.07 11.05
C LEU A 64 9.22 -4.40 9.79
N ALA A 65 9.13 -3.56 8.75
CA ALA A 65 9.90 -3.69 7.52
C ALA A 65 11.41 -3.74 7.83
N ARG A 66 11.91 -2.82 8.67
CA ARG A 66 13.31 -2.80 9.09
C ARG A 66 13.72 -4.08 9.84
N MET A 67 12.85 -4.62 10.70
CA MET A 67 13.13 -5.87 11.41
C MET A 67 13.24 -7.06 10.45
N ILE A 68 12.35 -7.14 9.46
CA ILE A 68 12.35 -8.20 8.45
C ILE A 68 13.59 -8.11 7.57
N ILE A 69 13.93 -6.92 7.08
CA ILE A 69 15.16 -6.69 6.28
C ILE A 69 16.39 -7.15 7.05
N ARG A 70 16.52 -6.77 8.33
CA ARG A 70 17.64 -7.20 9.17
C ARG A 70 17.73 -8.72 9.29
N LYS A 71 16.58 -9.40 9.42
CA LYS A 71 16.55 -10.87 9.48
C LYS A 71 16.89 -11.50 8.14
N ALA A 72 16.37 -10.95 7.03
CA ALA A 72 16.71 -11.39 5.68
C ALA A 72 18.23 -11.31 5.41
N ILE A 73 18.87 -10.22 5.82
CA ILE A 73 20.33 -10.06 5.72
C ILE A 73 21.07 -11.13 6.52
N VAL A 74 20.65 -11.38 7.77
CA VAL A 74 21.24 -12.44 8.61
C VAL A 74 21.04 -13.84 7.99
N MET A 75 19.99 -14.03 7.19
CA MET A 75 19.74 -15.27 6.44
C MET A 75 20.53 -15.36 5.13
N GLY A 76 21.35 -14.36 4.80
CA GLY A 76 22.23 -14.36 3.62
C GLY A 76 21.66 -13.66 2.38
N ILE A 77 20.53 -12.94 2.50
CA ILE A 77 20.06 -12.09 1.40
C ILE A 77 20.90 -10.80 1.40
N GLU A 78 21.50 -10.47 0.27
CA GLU A 78 22.29 -9.25 0.14
C GLU A 78 21.42 -7.99 0.30
N ASP A 79 21.96 -6.94 0.93
CA ASP A 79 21.23 -5.70 1.22
C ASP A 79 20.76 -4.99 -0.07
N ASN A 80 21.54 -5.08 -1.14
CA ASN A 80 21.19 -4.58 -2.48
C ASN A 80 19.96 -5.30 -3.09
N GLU A 81 19.63 -6.52 -2.65
CA GLU A 81 18.46 -7.29 -3.08
C GLU A 81 17.19 -6.94 -2.28
N LEU A 82 17.29 -6.08 -1.27
CA LEU A 82 16.16 -5.63 -0.46
C LEU A 82 15.78 -4.19 -0.81
N PHE A 83 15.56 -3.92 -2.10
CA PHE A 83 15.23 -2.58 -2.57
C PHE A 83 13.82 -2.16 -2.16
N GLY A 84 13.74 -1.14 -1.31
CA GLY A 84 12.49 -0.52 -0.86
C GLY A 84 11.85 0.34 -1.94
N MET A 85 10.59 0.09 -2.27
CA MET A 85 9.85 0.82 -3.31
C MET A 85 9.14 2.08 -2.80
N GLY A 86 9.11 2.33 -1.48
CA GLY A 86 8.36 3.44 -0.90
C GLY A 86 6.88 3.44 -1.32
N ALA A 87 6.25 4.62 -1.38
CA ALA A 87 4.85 4.79 -1.78
C ALA A 87 4.64 4.76 -3.32
N THR A 88 5.26 3.79 -3.99
CA THR A 88 5.16 3.67 -5.45
C THR A 88 3.76 3.20 -5.86
N ARG A 89 3.19 3.83 -6.91
CA ARG A 89 1.95 3.38 -7.54
C ARG A 89 2.25 2.23 -8.49
N ILE A 90 1.57 1.10 -8.28
CA ILE A 90 1.68 -0.10 -9.10
C ILE A 90 0.41 -0.26 -9.95
N GLN A 91 0.61 -0.63 -11.21
CA GLN A 91 -0.45 -0.87 -12.17
C GLN A 91 -0.90 -2.34 -12.11
N GLY A 92 -2.13 -2.56 -11.63
CA GLY A 92 -2.89 -3.80 -11.74
C GLY A 92 -3.60 -3.94 -13.09
N VAL A 93 -4.39 -5.01 -13.25
CA VAL A 93 -5.12 -5.30 -14.49
C VAL A 93 -6.14 -4.20 -14.82
N ALA A 94 -7.01 -3.87 -13.87
CA ALA A 94 -8.08 -2.87 -14.04
C ALA A 94 -7.90 -1.65 -13.14
N SER A 95 -6.89 -1.61 -12.28
CA SER A 95 -6.72 -0.57 -11.26
C SER A 95 -5.26 -0.25 -10.99
N GLN A 96 -5.02 0.89 -10.35
CA GLN A 96 -3.69 1.28 -9.87
C GLN A 96 -3.76 1.52 -8.37
N LYS A 97 -2.74 1.08 -7.62
CA LYS A 97 -2.70 1.24 -6.17
C LYS A 97 -1.32 1.64 -5.69
N GLU A 98 -1.28 2.51 -4.70
CA GLU A 98 -0.06 2.85 -3.96
C GLU A 98 0.10 2.00 -2.73
N VAL A 99 1.32 1.52 -2.53
CA VAL A 99 1.66 0.69 -1.38
C VAL A 99 2.08 1.53 -0.18
N ASP A 100 1.91 1.00 1.03
CA ASP A 100 2.46 1.61 2.24
C ASP A 100 3.98 1.41 2.30
N ALA A 101 4.43 0.16 2.15
CA ALA A 101 5.83 -0.19 1.91
C ALA A 101 5.94 -1.51 1.14
N ALA A 102 6.98 -1.65 0.32
CA ALA A 102 7.23 -2.88 -0.43
C ALA A 102 8.70 -3.07 -0.77
N PHE A 103 9.08 -4.32 -1.04
CA PHE A 103 10.45 -4.71 -1.40
C PHE A 103 10.49 -5.58 -2.66
N LYS A 104 11.53 -5.35 -3.46
CA LYS A 104 11.84 -6.20 -4.62
C LYS A 104 13.35 -6.48 -4.72
N PRO A 105 13.74 -7.68 -5.18
CA PRO A 105 15.12 -7.98 -5.61
C PRO A 105 15.43 -7.30 -6.94
N PRO A 106 16.34 -6.30 -7.03
CA PRO A 106 16.64 -5.63 -8.28
C PRO A 106 17.28 -6.54 -9.32
N THR A 107 18.05 -7.56 -8.92
CA THR A 107 18.65 -8.51 -9.86
C THR A 107 17.59 -9.30 -10.62
N LEU A 108 16.54 -9.75 -9.94
CA LEU A 108 15.42 -10.46 -10.57
C LEU A 108 14.37 -9.50 -11.15
N ARG A 109 14.22 -8.30 -10.58
CA ARG A 109 13.18 -7.33 -10.90
C ARG A 109 13.80 -5.94 -11.14
N PRO A 110 14.51 -5.72 -12.26
CA PRO A 110 15.27 -4.49 -12.47
C PRO A 110 14.41 -3.26 -12.75
N LEU A 111 13.27 -3.43 -13.42
CA LEU A 111 12.43 -2.31 -13.83
C LEU A 111 11.66 -1.70 -12.65
N SER A 112 11.47 -0.38 -12.67
CA SER A 112 10.65 0.34 -11.66
C SER A 112 9.18 -0.06 -11.70
N THR A 113 8.72 -0.58 -12.84
CA THR A 113 7.34 -1.05 -13.07
C THR A 113 7.10 -2.50 -12.63
N HIS A 114 8.15 -3.25 -12.27
CA HIS A 114 7.97 -4.61 -11.78
C HIS A 114 7.30 -4.63 -10.41
N TRP A 115 6.42 -5.60 -10.22
CA TRP A 115 5.75 -5.85 -8.94
C TRP A 115 6.77 -6.18 -7.84
N PRO A 116 6.49 -5.77 -6.59
CA PRO A 116 7.25 -6.22 -5.44
C PRO A 116 7.06 -7.72 -5.17
N THR A 117 8.00 -8.30 -4.44
CA THR A 117 7.87 -9.67 -3.91
C THR A 117 7.18 -9.67 -2.55
N LEU A 118 7.47 -8.64 -1.74
CA LEU A 118 6.92 -8.46 -0.39
C LEU A 118 6.21 -7.11 -0.30
N VAL A 119 4.98 -7.13 0.19
CA VAL A 119 4.14 -5.94 0.42
C VAL A 119 3.78 -5.82 1.89
N PHE A 120 3.78 -4.61 2.41
CA PHE A 120 3.24 -4.24 3.71
C PHE A 120 2.03 -3.34 3.52
N GLU A 121 0.95 -3.65 4.24
CA GLU A 121 -0.24 -2.81 4.35
C GLU A 121 -0.50 -2.56 5.83
N CYS A 122 -0.63 -1.29 6.21
CA CYS A 122 -0.83 -0.90 7.59
C CYS A 122 -2.14 -0.15 7.76
N GLY A 123 -2.83 -0.41 8.86
CA GLY A 123 -4.08 0.24 9.20
C GLY A 123 -4.08 0.60 10.68
N VAL A 124 -4.10 1.90 10.97
CA VAL A 124 -4.25 2.41 12.34
C VAL A 124 -5.70 2.83 12.51
N SER A 125 -6.46 2.12 13.35
CA SER A 125 -7.92 2.28 13.48
C SER A 125 -8.73 1.89 12.23
N GLU A 126 -8.09 1.39 11.19
CA GLU A 126 -8.73 0.72 10.06
C GLU A 126 -9.26 -0.65 10.50
N SER A 127 -10.36 -1.12 9.89
CA SER A 127 -10.83 -2.49 10.17
C SER A 127 -9.87 -3.52 9.57
N LEU A 128 -9.71 -4.65 10.26
CA LEU A 128 -8.91 -5.76 9.74
C LEU A 128 -9.49 -6.32 8.43
N GLU A 129 -10.81 -6.29 8.28
CA GLU A 129 -11.50 -6.70 7.06
C GLU A 129 -11.09 -5.83 5.86
N GLN A 130 -11.01 -4.50 6.04
CA GLN A 130 -10.57 -3.60 4.98
C GLN A 130 -9.09 -3.82 4.63
N LEU A 131 -8.23 -4.05 5.61
CA LEU A 131 -6.82 -4.41 5.36
C LEU A 131 -6.69 -5.73 4.58
N ARG A 132 -7.55 -6.72 4.84
CA ARG A 132 -7.56 -7.98 4.09
C ARG A 132 -7.99 -7.76 2.66
N VAL A 133 -9.01 -6.93 2.41
CA VAL A 133 -9.38 -6.51 1.04
C VAL A 133 -8.18 -5.84 0.36
N ASP A 134 -7.49 -4.96 1.08
CA ASP A 134 -6.29 -4.30 0.58
C ASP A 134 -5.17 -5.30 0.23
N GLY A 135 -4.99 -6.35 1.04
CA GLY A 135 -4.02 -7.41 0.82
C GLY A 135 -4.37 -8.36 -0.33
N HIS A 136 -5.63 -8.78 -0.43
CA HIS A 136 -6.12 -9.61 -1.54
C HIS A 136 -5.89 -8.93 -2.88
N TRP A 137 -6.11 -7.62 -2.96
CA TRP A 137 -5.85 -6.86 -4.18
C TRP A 137 -4.42 -7.09 -4.71
N TRP A 138 -3.40 -7.06 -3.84
CA TRP A 138 -2.00 -7.25 -4.23
C TRP A 138 -1.73 -8.65 -4.77
N LEU A 139 -2.26 -9.66 -4.11
CA LEU A 139 -2.09 -11.05 -4.51
C LEU A 139 -2.79 -11.29 -5.87
N GLU A 140 -4.07 -10.94 -5.97
CA GLU A 140 -4.91 -11.23 -7.14
C GLU A 140 -4.52 -10.43 -8.39
N ASN A 141 -4.04 -9.19 -8.24
CA ASN A 141 -3.73 -8.32 -9.38
C ASN A 141 -2.28 -8.44 -9.88
N SER A 142 -1.42 -9.15 -9.15
CA SER A 142 0.00 -9.26 -9.49
C SER A 142 0.34 -10.42 -10.42
N SER A 143 -0.64 -11.24 -10.83
CA SER A 143 -0.39 -12.48 -11.60
C SER A 143 0.64 -13.41 -10.93
N GLY A 144 0.61 -13.47 -9.59
CA GLY A 144 1.51 -14.28 -8.79
C GLY A 144 2.89 -13.66 -8.57
N GLU A 145 3.12 -12.41 -8.96
CA GLU A 145 4.42 -11.75 -8.78
C GLU A 145 4.66 -11.27 -7.35
N VAL A 146 3.59 -10.84 -6.66
CA VAL A 146 3.62 -10.63 -5.20
C VAL A 146 3.53 -12.00 -4.54
N LYS A 147 4.49 -12.31 -3.67
CA LYS A 147 4.57 -13.60 -2.98
C LYS A 147 4.04 -13.54 -1.56
N ILE A 148 4.26 -12.41 -0.88
CA ILE A 148 3.89 -12.24 0.52
C ILE A 148 3.26 -10.85 0.71
N VAL A 149 2.12 -10.81 1.39
CA VAL A 149 1.53 -9.59 1.92
C VAL A 149 1.48 -9.68 3.45
N LEU A 150 2.04 -8.67 4.12
CA LEU A 150 2.01 -8.51 5.56
C LEU A 150 1.05 -7.40 5.95
N LEU A 151 -0.02 -7.75 6.68
CA LEU A 151 -1.00 -6.81 7.19
C LEU A 151 -0.66 -6.43 8.62
N ILE A 152 -0.69 -5.14 8.93
CA ILE A 152 -0.40 -4.59 10.26
C ILE A 152 -1.63 -3.80 10.72
N SER A 153 -2.46 -4.41 11.56
CA SER A 153 -3.61 -3.73 12.17
C SER A 153 -3.26 -3.24 13.56
N VAL A 154 -3.31 -1.93 13.77
CA VAL A 154 -3.00 -1.28 15.05
C VAL A 154 -4.27 -0.69 15.66
N ASN A 155 -4.68 -1.23 16.80
CA ASN A 155 -5.75 -0.68 17.63
C ASN A 155 -5.16 -0.07 18.91
N LYS A 156 -5.01 1.27 18.91
CA LYS A 156 -4.44 2.01 20.04
C LYS A 156 -5.29 1.92 21.31
N LYS A 157 -6.62 2.01 21.18
CA LYS A 157 -7.56 1.98 22.32
C LYS A 157 -7.48 0.64 23.05
N ALA A 158 -7.48 -0.45 22.28
CA ALA A 158 -7.35 -1.81 22.80
C ALA A 158 -5.89 -2.22 23.09
N ARG A 159 -4.91 -1.34 22.80
CA ARG A 159 -3.47 -1.64 22.90
C ARG A 159 -3.09 -2.97 22.22
N ARG A 160 -3.62 -3.20 21.02
CA ARG A 160 -3.48 -4.45 20.29
C ARG A 160 -2.87 -4.19 18.92
N ILE A 161 -1.90 -5.02 18.55
CA ILE A 161 -1.35 -5.12 17.19
C ILE A 161 -1.66 -6.52 16.69
N ILE A 162 -2.24 -6.62 15.49
CA ILE A 162 -2.43 -7.89 14.78
C ILE A 162 -1.53 -7.85 13.55
N LEU A 163 -0.79 -8.93 13.36
CA LEU A 163 0.02 -9.18 12.17
C LEU A 163 -0.58 -10.38 11.44
N GLU A 164 -0.83 -10.25 10.15
CA GLU A 164 -1.23 -11.38 9.30
C GLU A 164 -0.27 -11.49 8.12
N GLN A 165 0.04 -12.73 7.75
CA GLN A 165 0.80 -13.06 6.56
C GLN A 165 -0.11 -13.79 5.59
N TRP A 166 -0.12 -13.31 4.34
CA TRP A 166 -0.95 -13.83 3.26
C TRP A 166 -0.07 -14.18 2.06
N GLU A 167 -0.38 -15.33 1.45
CA GLU A 167 0.31 -15.92 0.30
C GLU A 167 -0.74 -16.60 -0.61
N MET A 168 -0.38 -16.89 -1.87
CA MET A 168 -1.19 -17.68 -2.81
C MET A 168 -0.45 -18.93 -3.29
#